data_AF-A0A451GGW2-F1
#
_entry.id   AF-A0A451GGW2-F1
#
_cell.length_a   1.000
_cell.length_b   1.000
_cell.length_c   1.000
_cell.angle_alpha   90.00
_cell.angle_beta   90.00
_cell.angle_gamma   90.00
#
_symmetry.space_group_name_H-M   'P 1'
#
loop_
_entity.id
_entity.type
_entity.pdbx_description
1 polymer ?
#
loop_
_entity_poly.entity_id
_entity_poly.type
_entity_poly.pdbx_seq_one_letter_code
_entity_poly.pdbx_strand_id
1 'polypeptide(L)'
;MYSYEERMRAVALYIKRGKRSHATIRELGYPSRNALKGWYLEYERQQDLPARSAPRQSKFSEAQKQAALAHYASHGRCVSWTM
;
A
#
# COMPACT_ATOMS: atom_id res chain seq x y z
N MET A 1 -4.14 -1.82 12.49
CA MET A 1 -3.84 -0.90 11.37
C MET A 1 -3.31 0.38 11.99
N TYR A 2 -2.09 0.82 11.69
CA TYR A 2 -1.47 1.98 12.36
C TYR A 2 -1.94 3.28 11.73
N SER A 3 -2.17 4.32 12.54
CA SER A 3 -2.48 5.66 12.05
C SER A 3 -1.33 6.23 11.22
N TYR A 4 -1.62 7.17 10.31
CA TYR A 4 -0.59 7.91 9.57
C TYR A 4 0.37 8.62 10.53
N GLU A 5 -0.17 9.22 11.60
CA GLU A 5 0.64 9.91 12.61
C GLU A 5 1.60 8.97 13.34
N GLU A 6 1.12 7.77 13.71
CA GLU A 6 1.93 6.74 14.36
C GLU A 6 3.06 6.25 13.45
N ARG A 7 2.76 6.06 12.15
CA ARG A 7 3.73 5.67 11.13
C ARG A 7 4.80 6.75 10.96
N MET A 8 4.39 8.01 10.85
CA MET A 8 5.30 9.12 10.64
C MET A 8 6.17 9.39 11.88
N ARG A 9 5.60 9.27 13.08
CA ARG A 9 6.37 9.35 14.34
C ARG A 9 7.43 8.25 14.41
N ALA A 10 7.09 7.01 14.00
CA ALA A 10 8.05 5.91 13.96
C ALA A 10 9.18 6.13 12.95
N VAL A 11 8.87 6.63 11.75
CA VAL A 11 9.87 6.94 10.72
C VAL A 11 10.78 8.11 11.14
N ALA A 12 10.23 9.18 11.69
CA ALA A 12 11.01 10.31 12.20
C ALA A 12 11.98 9.87 13.31
N LEU A 13 11.51 9.03 14.23
CA LEU A 13 12.34 8.49 15.31
C LEU A 13 13.42 7.54 14.77
N TYR A 14 13.10 6.72 13.76
CA TYR A 14 14.06 5.86 13.07
C TYR A 14 15.19 6.63 12.38
N ILE A 15 14.87 7.75 11.72
CA ILE A 15 15.87 8.65 11.11
C ILE A 15 16.73 9.30 12.21
N LYS A 16 16.10 9.85 13.25
CA LYS A 16 16.79 10.49 14.38
C LYS A 16 17.76 9.54 15.10
N ARG A 17 17.41 8.25 15.21
CA ARG A 17 18.24 7.21 15.84
C ARG A 17 19.30 6.60 14.89
N GLY A 18 19.45 7.13 13.68
CA GLY A 18 20.45 6.66 12.72
C GLY A 18 20.15 5.27 12.14
N LYS A 19 18.89 5.00 11.78
CA LYS A 19 18.43 3.74 11.16
C LYS A 19 18.52 2.51 12.08
N ARG A 20 18.60 2.72 13.40
CA ARG A 20 18.62 1.64 14.41
C ARG A 20 17.20 1.16 14.73
N SER A 21 16.68 0.25 13.90
CA SER A 21 15.30 -0.28 14.03
C SER A 21 14.96 -0.84 15.42
N HIS A 22 15.87 -1.60 16.04
CA HIS A 22 15.64 -2.14 17.39
C HIS A 22 15.47 -1.08 18.47
N ALA A 23 16.17 0.07 18.36
CA ALA A 23 16.04 1.15 19.32
C ALA A 23 14.67 1.81 19.21
N THR A 24 14.22 2.08 17.98
CA THR A 24 12.88 2.64 17.70
C THR A 24 11.76 1.74 18.20
N ILE A 25 11.88 0.42 18.00
CA ILE A 25 10.86 -0.55 18.41
C ILE A 25 10.81 -0.70 19.94
N ARG A 26 11.97 -0.71 20.61
CA ARG A 26 12.02 -0.73 22.08
C ARG A 26 11.40 0.50 22.72
N GLU A 27 11.55 1.66 22.07
CA GLU A 27 11.07 2.94 22.60
C GLU A 27 9.57 3.14 22.35
N LEU A 28 9.07 2.76 21.18
CA LEU A 28 7.66 2.93 20.81
C LEU A 28 6.77 1.72 21.19
N GLY A 29 7.34 0.52 21.33
CA GLY A 29 6.58 -0.73 21.57
C GLY A 29 5.87 -1.28 20.33
N TYR A 30 5.88 -0.52 19.24
CA TYR A 30 5.45 -0.83 17.88
C TYR A 30 6.38 -0.05 16.93
N PRO A 31 6.41 -0.24 15.61
CA PRO A 31 5.85 -1.31 14.77
C PRO A 31 6.79 -2.53 14.66
N SER A 32 6.46 -3.51 13.82
CA SER A 32 7.40 -4.58 13.49
C SER A 32 8.58 -4.07 12.64
N ARG A 33 9.72 -4.76 12.72
CA ARG A 33 10.93 -4.42 11.93
C ARG A 33 10.66 -4.28 10.44
N ASN A 34 9.79 -5.13 9.90
CA ASN A 34 9.43 -5.13 8.48
C ASN A 34 8.54 -3.96 8.11
N ALA A 35 7.57 -3.62 8.97
CA ALA A 35 6.72 -2.45 8.77
C ALA A 35 7.54 -1.16 8.79
N LEU A 36 8.47 -1.00 9.73
CA LEU A 36 9.35 0.17 9.80
C LEU A 36 10.22 0.33 8.55
N LYS A 37 10.76 -0.78 8.02
CA LYS A 37 11.49 -0.78 6.74
C LYS A 37 10.61 -0.36 5.56
N GLY A 38 9.39 -0.89 5.47
CA GLY A 38 8.43 -0.53 4.43
C GLY A 38 8.09 0.96 4.46
N TRP A 39 7.78 1.48 5.64
CA TRP A 39 7.49 2.89 5.86
C TRP A 39 8.66 3.80 5.51
N TYR A 40 9.89 3.41 5.87
CA TYR A 40 11.08 4.18 5.50
C TYR A 40 11.33 4.19 3.99
N LEU A 41 11.12 3.07 3.29
CA LEU A 41 11.25 2.99 1.83
C LEU A 41 10.17 3.81 1.11
N GLU A 42 8.94 3.79 1.59
CA GLU A 42 7.85 4.64 1.08
C GLU A 42 8.17 6.12 1.27
N TYR A 43 8.64 6.49 2.47
CA TYR A 43 9.08 7.84 2.79
C TYR A 43 10.24 8.32 1.91
N GLU A 44 11.23 7.47 1.62
CA GLU A 44 12.33 7.81 0.72
C GLU A 44 11.87 8.00 -0.73
N ARG A 45 10.86 7.25 -1.18
CA ARG A 45 10.33 7.33 -2.55
C ARG A 45 9.45 8.54 -2.82
N GLN A 46 8.64 8.96 -1.86
CA GLN A 46 7.62 9.99 -2.07
C GLN A 46 7.85 11.26 -1.23
N GLN A 47 8.90 11.29 -0.39
CA GLN A 47 9.11 12.27 0.69
C GLN A 47 7.93 12.37 1.67
N ASP A 48 6.96 11.47 1.58
CA ASP A 48 5.78 11.38 2.41
C ASP A 48 5.32 9.91 2.47
N LEU A 49 4.60 9.56 3.53
CA LEU A 49 4.01 8.24 3.70
C LEU A 49 2.59 8.24 3.13
N PRO A 50 2.26 7.44 2.11
CA PRO A 50 0.89 7.38 1.65
C PRO A 50 0.00 6.86 2.79
N ALA A 51 -1.04 7.62 3.13
CA ALA A 51 -1.98 7.28 4.21
C ALA A 51 -2.59 5.87 4.04
N ARG A 52 -2.67 5.40 2.79
CA ARG A 52 -3.14 4.08 2.38
C ARG A 52 -2.04 3.35 1.60
N SER A 53 -1.89 2.06 1.86
CA SER A 53 -1.05 1.18 1.02
C SER A 53 -1.49 1.32 -0.44
N ALA A 54 -0.52 1.55 -1.34
CA ALA A 54 -0.81 1.78 -2.75
C ALA A 54 -1.70 0.64 -3.29
N PRO A 55 -2.77 0.96 -4.04
CA PRO A 55 -3.60 -0.08 -4.63
C PRO A 55 -2.71 -0.99 -5.48
N ARG A 56 -2.89 -2.30 -5.33
CA ARG A 56 -2.20 -3.28 -6.16
C ARG A 56 -2.50 -2.93 -7.62
N GLN A 57 -1.46 -2.89 -8.45
CA GLN A 57 -1.59 -2.69 -9.90
C GLN A 57 -2.67 -3.64 -10.43
N SER A 58 -3.68 -3.09 -11.12
CA SER A 58 -4.80 -3.89 -11.62
C SER A 58 -4.27 -4.92 -12.62
N LYS A 59 -4.68 -6.18 -12.46
CA LYS A 59 -4.27 -7.25 -13.38
C LYS A 59 -4.74 -7.02 -14.82
N PHE A 60 -5.78 -6.21 -14.98
CA PHE A 60 -6.40 -5.90 -16.26
C PHE A 60 -6.22 -4.44 -16.62
N SER A 61 -5.92 -4.18 -17.89
CA SER A 61 -5.90 -2.83 -18.44
C SER A 61 -7.32 -2.27 -18.56
N GLU A 62 -7.44 -0.94 -18.66
CA GLU A 62 -8.74 -0.30 -18.83
C GLU A 62 -9.45 -0.76 -20.12
N ALA A 63 -8.68 -1.01 -21.18
CA ALA A 63 -9.19 -1.56 -22.43
C ALA A 63 -9.77 -2.98 -22.25
N GLN A 64 -9.12 -3.84 -21.45
CA GLN A 64 -9.64 -5.18 -21.16
C GLN A 64 -10.93 -5.13 -20.34
N LYS A 65 -11.03 -4.22 -19.37
CA LYS A 65 -12.29 -4.00 -18.63
C LYS A 65 -13.41 -3.55 -19.57
N GLN A 66 -13.12 -2.60 -20.46
CA GLN A 66 -14.11 -2.08 -21.38
C GLN A 66 -14.58 -3.13 -22.39
N ALA A 67 -13.67 -3.98 -22.86
CA ALA A 67 -14.01 -5.11 -23.72
C ALA A 67 -14.93 -6.12 -23.00
N ALA A 68 -14.65 -6.44 -21.73
CA ALA A 68 -15.50 -7.30 -20.92
C ALA A 68 -16.91 -6.71 -20.71
N LEU A 69 -17.00 -5.40 -20.44
CA LEU A 69 -18.29 -4.70 -20.29
C LEU A 69 -19.08 -4.67 -21.62
N ALA A 70 -18.40 -4.42 -22.74
CA ALA A 70 -19.03 -4.44 -24.06
C ALA A 70 -19.54 -5.83 -24.43
N HIS A 71 -18.76 -6.88 -24.17
CA HIS A 71 -19.15 -8.26 -24.38
C HIS A 71 -20.35 -8.66 -23.50
N TYR A 72 -20.35 -8.25 -22.23
CA TYR A 72 -21.49 -8.48 -21.32
C TYR A 72 -22.76 -7.79 -21.82
N ALA A 73 -22.64 -6.57 -22.33
CA ALA A 73 -23.78 -5.83 -22.89
C ALA A 73 -24.33 -6.48 -24.17
N SER A 74 -23.47 -7.02 -25.03
CA SER A 74 -23.89 -7.67 -26.29
C SER A 74 -24.49 -9.06 -26.08
N HIS A 75 -24.04 -9.82 -25.08
CA HIS A 75 -24.49 -11.20 -24.81
C HIS A 75 -25.67 -11.26 -23.81
N GLY A 76 -26.55 -10.25 -23.85
CA GLY A 76 -27.80 -10.25 -23.10
C GLY A 76 -27.65 -10.16 -21.59
N ARG A 77 -26.50 -9.65 -21.08
CA ARG A 77 -26.21 -9.51 -19.65
C ARG A 77 -26.25 -10.85 -18.88
N CYS A 78 -25.95 -11.95 -19.57
CA CYS A 78 -25.98 -13.28 -18.99
C CYS A 78 -24.56 -13.77 -18.70
N VAL A 79 -24.24 -13.95 -17.41
CA VAL A 79 -22.89 -14.34 -16.94
C VAL A 79 -22.52 -15.78 -17.38
N SER A 80 -23.51 -16.60 -17.73
CA SER A 80 -23.35 -17.98 -18.19
C SER A 80 -22.71 -18.11 -19.57
N TRP A 81 -22.69 -17.04 -20.38
CA TRP A 81 -22.10 -16.98 -21.72
C TRP A 81 -20.71 -16.31 -21.75
N THR A 82 -20.14 -16.01 -20.59
CA THR A 82 -18.87 -15.26 -20.43
C THR A 82 -17.76 -16.08 -19.74
N MET A 83 -17.79 -17.42 -19.82
CA MET A 83 -16.67 -18.31 -19.46
C MET A 83 -15.79 -18.61 -20.67
#